data_AF-A0A7K0FGX2-F1
#
_entry.id   AF-A0A7K0FGX2-F1
#
_cell.length_a   1.000
_cell.length_b   1.000
_cell.length_c   1.000
_cell.angle_alpha   90.00
_cell.angle_beta   90.00
_cell.angle_gamma   90.00
#
_symmetry.space_group_name_H-M   'P 1'
#
loop_
_entity.id
_entity.type
_entity.pdbx_description
1 polymer ?
#
loop_
_entity_poly.entity_id
_entity_poly.type
_entity_poly.pdbx_seq_one_letter_code
_entity_poly.pdbx_strand_id
1 'polypeptide(L)'
;MNEIIKQILYSDLGTAFSNAALLVFRVLLAIELFRVHGMKKFRVENGQREHVPNPLHLPEKLNGLVATFSDTVVPFLLILGIGTRLAVLPTIGVTAVGYFVVHRKDSLEVRDVPYMYTLSLLLILALGAGKYSLDYYLLNLL
;
A
#
# COMPACT_ATOMS: atom_id res chain seq x y z
N MET A 1 -15.13 -15.03 -17.23
CA MET A 1 -13.94 -14.53 -16.51
C MET A 1 -13.42 -15.61 -15.57
N ASN A 2 -12.10 -15.77 -15.41
CA ASN A 2 -11.50 -16.79 -14.52
C ASN A 2 -11.94 -16.55 -13.05
N GLU A 3 -12.38 -17.60 -12.35
CA GLU A 3 -12.80 -17.53 -10.94
C GLU A 3 -11.74 -16.94 -10.02
N ILE A 4 -10.46 -17.19 -10.30
CA ILE A 4 -9.34 -16.61 -9.54
C ILE A 4 -9.32 -15.08 -9.70
N ILE A 5 -9.52 -14.58 -10.93
CA ILE A 5 -9.53 -13.13 -11.20
C ILE A 5 -10.70 -12.48 -10.46
N LYS A 6 -11.87 -13.13 -10.47
CA LYS A 6 -13.04 -12.66 -9.74
C LYS A 6 -12.78 -12.61 -8.24
N GLN A 7 -12.17 -13.64 -7.65
CA GLN A 7 -11.82 -13.66 -6.23
C GLN A 7 -10.82 -12.55 -5.85
N ILE A 8 -9.88 -12.23 -6.74
CA ILE A 8 -8.87 -11.20 -6.48
C ILE A 8 -9.47 -9.79 -6.59
N LEU A 9 -10.26 -9.52 -7.62
CA LEU A 9 -10.71 -8.17 -7.95
C LEU A 9 -12.07 -7.82 -7.34
N TYR A 10 -12.98 -8.79 -7.16
CA TYR A 10 -14.33 -8.50 -6.67
C TYR A 10 -14.32 -8.24 -5.16
N SER A 11 -15.04 -7.20 -4.76
CA SER A 11 -15.27 -6.85 -3.36
C SER A 11 -16.52 -5.95 -3.26
N ASP A 12 -17.48 -6.35 -2.43
CA ASP A 12 -18.64 -5.55 -2.05
C ASP A 12 -18.93 -5.80 -0.56
N LEU A 13 -18.97 -4.72 0.24
CA LEU A 13 -19.21 -4.78 1.67
C LEU A 13 -20.71 -4.71 2.03
N GLY A 14 -21.59 -4.92 1.05
CA GLY A 14 -23.04 -5.08 1.22
C GLY A 14 -23.79 -3.76 1.28
N THR A 15 -23.43 -2.86 2.21
CA THR A 15 -24.11 -1.56 2.35
C THR A 15 -23.36 -0.43 1.64
N ALA A 16 -24.10 0.60 1.20
CA ALA A 16 -23.48 1.80 0.63
C ALA A 16 -22.55 2.49 1.63
N PHE A 17 -22.94 2.53 2.91
CA PHE A 17 -22.11 3.11 3.98
C PHE A 17 -20.79 2.35 4.15
N SER A 18 -20.82 1.02 4.25
CA SER A 18 -19.59 0.21 4.42
C SER A 18 -18.63 0.37 3.24
N ASN A 19 -19.16 0.39 2.01
CA ASN A 19 -18.36 0.61 0.81
C ASN A 19 -17.79 2.05 0.75
N ALA A 20 -18.56 3.06 1.16
CA ALA A 20 -18.08 4.44 1.25
C ALA A 20 -17.00 4.60 2.34
N ALA A 21 -17.18 3.98 3.49
CA ALA A 21 -16.20 3.98 4.58
C ALA A 21 -14.89 3.34 4.13
N LEU A 22 -14.93 2.20 3.43
CA LEU A 22 -13.72 1.57 2.87
C LEU A 22 -13.04 2.45 1.82
N LEU A 23 -13.81 3.10 0.94
CA LEU A 23 -13.26 4.05 -0.03
C LEU A 23 -12.51 5.19 0.67
N VAL A 24 -13.15 5.83 1.65
CA VAL A 24 -12.53 6.93 2.42
C VAL A 24 -11.28 6.45 3.13
N PHE A 25 -11.33 5.30 3.82
CA PHE A 25 -10.18 4.70 4.49
C PHE A 25 -9.02 4.48 3.52
N ARG A 26 -9.29 3.84 2.37
CA ARG A 26 -8.28 3.54 1.35
C ARG A 26 -7.65 4.80 0.78
N VAL A 27 -8.45 5.81 0.46
CA VAL A 27 -7.98 7.08 -0.10
C VAL A 27 -7.12 7.84 0.90
N LEU A 28 -7.58 7.99 2.15
CA LEU A 28 -6.84 8.73 3.17
C LEU A 28 -5.52 8.03 3.54
N LEU A 29 -5.53 6.70 3.69
CA LEU A 29 -4.32 5.93 3.93
C LEU A 29 -3.30 6.09 2.80
N ALA A 30 -3.77 6.00 1.55
CA ALA A 30 -2.92 6.15 0.38
C ALA A 30 -2.36 7.57 0.22
N ILE A 31 -3.18 8.60 0.49
CA ILE A 31 -2.72 10.00 0.48
C ILE A 31 -1.59 10.18 1.49
N GLU A 32 -1.76 9.70 2.72
CA GLU A 32 -0.73 9.87 3.75
C GLU A 32 0.55 9.10 3.41
N LEU A 33 0.42 7.85 2.93
CA LEU A 33 1.55 7.05 2.46
C LEU A 33 2.34 7.77 1.36
N PHE A 34 1.65 8.29 0.34
CA PHE A 34 2.29 9.03 -0.74
C PHE A 34 2.91 10.34 -0.26
N ARG A 35 2.20 11.09 0.58
CA ARG A 35 2.66 12.40 1.08
C ARG A 35 3.92 12.28 1.90
N VAL A 36 4.01 11.29 2.80
CA VAL A 36 5.11 11.14 3.75
C VAL A 36 6.28 10.37 3.15
N HIS A 37 6.00 9.28 2.43
CA HIS A 37 7.03 8.39 1.91
C HIS A 37 7.28 8.61 0.41
N GLY A 38 6.21 8.68 -0.39
CA GLY A 38 6.32 8.86 -1.85
C GLY A 38 6.99 10.17 -2.25
N MET A 39 6.62 11.29 -1.62
CA MET A 39 7.15 12.61 -1.95
C MET A 39 8.64 12.76 -1.67
N LYS A 40 9.22 11.95 -0.77
CA LYS A 40 10.67 11.96 -0.50
C LYS A 40 11.49 11.55 -1.73
N LYS A 41 10.94 10.70 -2.59
CA LYS A 41 11.59 10.25 -3.85
C LYS A 41 11.80 11.38 -4.86
N PHE A 42 11.05 12.47 -4.75
CA PHE A 42 11.12 13.62 -5.66
C PHE A 42 11.88 14.82 -5.09
N ARG A 43 12.39 14.70 -3.85
CA ARG A 43 13.07 15.79 -3.15
C ARG A 43 14.54 15.47 -2.95
N VAL A 44 15.32 16.54 -2.80
CA VAL A 44 16.72 16.48 -2.36
C VAL A 44 16.78 17.23 -1.04
N GLU A 45 17.22 16.54 0.01
CA GLU A 45 17.36 17.10 1.36
C GLU A 45 18.85 17.16 1.69
N ASN A 46 19.35 18.34 2.08
CA ASN A 46 20.76 18.58 2.39
C ASN A 46 21.73 18.14 1.26
N GLY A 47 21.32 18.31 0.00
CA GLY A 47 22.11 17.93 -1.17
C GLY A 47 22.17 16.43 -1.45
N GLN A 48 21.42 15.60 -0.70
CA GLN A 48 21.36 14.16 -0.89
C GLN A 48 19.94 13.71 -1.24
N ARG A 49 19.85 12.67 -2.08
CA ARG A 49 18.60 11.97 -2.32
C ARG A 49 18.30 11.07 -1.12
N GLU A 50 17.02 10.76 -0.92
CA GLU A 50 16.61 9.81 0.11
C GLU A 50 17.39 8.49 -0.01
N HIS A 51 17.99 8.06 1.10
CA HIS A 51 18.59 6.75 1.22
C HIS A 51 17.54 5.73 1.65
N VAL A 52 17.36 4.66 0.86
CA VAL A 52 16.43 3.57 1.17
C VAL A 52 17.19 2.49 1.96
N PRO A 53 16.79 2.18 3.20
CA PRO A 53 17.39 1.08 3.95
C PRO A 53 17.32 -0.25 3.18
N ASN A 54 18.37 -1.07 3.24
CA ASN A 54 18.44 -2.37 2.56
C ASN A 54 18.81 -3.49 3.56
N PRO A 55 17.99 -3.75 4.59
CA PRO A 55 18.33 -4.70 5.67
C PRO A 55 18.39 -6.16 5.19
N LEU A 56 17.77 -6.46 4.04
CA LEU A 56 17.73 -7.79 3.45
C LEU A 56 18.89 -8.04 2.46
N HIS A 57 19.79 -7.05 2.28
CA HIS A 57 20.93 -7.13 1.36
C HIS A 57 20.51 -7.52 -0.07
N LEU A 58 19.38 -7.01 -0.54
CA LEU A 58 18.91 -7.20 -1.91
C LEU A 58 19.81 -6.45 -2.89
N PRO A 59 19.83 -6.81 -4.19
CA PRO A 59 20.45 -5.97 -5.20
C PRO A 59 19.90 -4.54 -5.14
N GLU A 60 20.78 -3.54 -5.12
CA GLU A 60 20.41 -2.14 -4.82
C GLU A 60 19.30 -1.61 -5.73
N LYS A 61 19.36 -1.94 -7.03
CA LYS A 61 18.32 -1.59 -8.00
C LYS A 61 16.96 -2.19 -7.66
N LEU A 62 16.94 -3.43 -7.16
CA LEU A 62 15.70 -4.11 -6.77
C LEU A 62 15.12 -3.49 -5.48
N ASN A 63 15.96 -3.23 -4.47
CA ASN A 63 15.55 -2.57 -3.22
C ASN A 63 14.93 -1.19 -3.50
N GLY A 64 15.64 -0.38 -4.30
CA GLY A 64 15.18 0.95 -4.70
C GLY A 64 13.89 0.90 -5.53
N LEU A 65 13.75 -0.06 -6.44
CA LEU A 65 12.54 -0.25 -7.24
C LEU A 65 11.33 -0.59 -6.35
N VAL A 66 11.46 -1.59 -5.47
CA VAL A 66 10.35 -2.03 -4.60
C VAL A 66 9.93 -0.90 -3.66
N ALA A 67 10.86 -0.21 -3.02
CA ALA A 67 10.55 0.90 -2.13
C ALA A 67 9.88 2.06 -2.90
N THR A 68 10.46 2.47 -4.04
CA THR A 68 9.89 3.56 -4.84
C THR A 68 8.50 3.21 -5.36
N PHE A 69 8.30 1.99 -5.89
CA PHE A 69 6.99 1.55 -6.36
C PHE A 69 5.95 1.52 -5.23
N SER A 70 6.32 0.99 -4.06
CA SER A 70 5.46 0.88 -2.88
C SER A 70 4.98 2.23 -2.36
N ASP A 71 5.83 3.26 -2.43
CA ASP A 71 5.55 4.57 -1.85
C ASP A 71 4.99 5.56 -2.88
N THR A 72 5.19 5.31 -4.18
CA THR A 72 4.76 6.24 -5.25
C THR A 72 3.61 5.71 -6.07
N VAL A 73 3.70 4.50 -6.63
CA VAL A 73 2.70 3.97 -7.58
C VAL A 73 1.54 3.30 -6.85
N VAL A 74 1.82 2.48 -5.84
CA VAL A 74 0.78 1.75 -5.08
C VAL A 74 -0.26 2.68 -4.45
N PRO A 75 0.08 3.86 -3.89
CA PRO A 75 -0.92 4.79 -3.40
C PRO A 75 -1.95 5.21 -4.46
N PHE A 76 -1.54 5.47 -5.71
CA PHE A 76 -2.49 5.81 -6.77
C PHE A 76 -3.37 4.62 -7.16
N LEU A 77 -2.78 3.42 -7.25
CA LEU A 77 -3.55 2.19 -7.50
C LEU A 77 -4.57 1.93 -6.40
N LEU A 78 -4.20 2.19 -5.14
CA LEU A 78 -5.11 2.15 -3.99
C LEU A 78 -6.22 3.18 -4.13
N ILE A 79 -5.92 4.46 -4.40
CA ILE A 79 -6.95 5.51 -4.53
C ILE A 79 -8.00 5.11 -5.58
N LEU A 80 -7.53 4.66 -6.75
CA LEU A 80 -8.39 4.25 -7.86
C LEU A 80 -9.09 2.90 -7.61
N GLY A 81 -8.53 2.07 -6.73
CA GLY A 81 -8.97 0.71 -6.50
C GLY A 81 -8.73 -0.18 -7.70
N ILE A 82 -7.50 -0.23 -8.21
CA ILE A 82 -7.06 -1.09 -9.32
C ILE A 82 -6.13 -2.18 -8.80
N GLY A 83 -6.46 -3.44 -9.06
CA GLY A 83 -5.69 -4.60 -8.63
C GLY A 83 -5.45 -4.62 -7.13
N THR A 84 -6.38 -4.08 -6.33
CA THR A 84 -6.11 -3.57 -4.96
C THR A 84 -5.40 -4.60 -4.08
N ARG A 85 -5.86 -5.87 -4.09
CA ARG A 85 -5.26 -6.95 -3.29
C ARG A 85 -3.82 -7.26 -3.68
N LEU A 86 -3.49 -7.19 -4.97
CA LEU A 86 -2.14 -7.44 -5.46
C LEU A 86 -1.26 -6.20 -5.27
N ALA A 87 -1.81 -5.01 -5.48
CA ALA A 87 -1.09 -3.74 -5.40
C ALA A 87 -0.51 -3.49 -4.00
N VAL A 88 -1.20 -3.90 -2.93
CA VAL A 88 -0.73 -3.68 -1.54
C VAL A 88 0.43 -4.58 -1.12
N LEU A 89 0.66 -5.71 -1.77
CA LEU A 89 1.66 -6.71 -1.36
C LEU A 89 3.08 -6.13 -1.21
N PRO A 90 3.64 -5.37 -2.18
CA PRO A 90 4.96 -4.77 -2.01
C PRO A 90 5.02 -3.78 -0.83
N THR A 91 3.99 -2.95 -0.65
CA THR A 91 3.94 -1.98 0.47
C THR A 91 3.79 -2.66 1.83
N ILE A 92 3.03 -3.77 1.91
CA ILE A 92 2.99 -4.63 3.11
C ILE A 92 4.40 -5.13 3.41
N GLY A 93 5.13 -5.60 2.40
CA GLY A 93 6.52 -6.05 2.56
C GLY A 93 7.43 -4.95 3.11
N VAL A 94 7.41 -3.76 2.51
CA VAL A 94 8.25 -2.62 2.96
C VAL A 94 7.92 -2.22 4.39
N THR A 95 6.64 -2.06 4.73
CA THR A 95 6.20 -1.63 6.06
C THR A 95 6.46 -2.69 7.12
N ALA A 96 6.24 -3.97 6.81
CA ALA A 96 6.51 -5.08 7.72
C ALA A 96 8.02 -5.24 7.98
N VAL A 97 8.86 -5.13 6.94
CA VAL A 97 10.33 -5.12 7.10
C VAL A 97 10.76 -3.90 7.93
N GLY A 98 10.14 -2.74 7.71
CA GLY A 98 10.32 -1.56 8.54
C GLY A 98 10.10 -1.86 10.03
N TYR A 99 8.96 -2.46 10.37
CA TYR A 99 8.62 -2.78 11.75
C TYR A 99 9.49 -3.89 12.37
N PHE A 100 9.56 -5.05 11.72
CA PHE A 100 10.15 -6.27 12.29
C PHE A 100 11.67 -6.35 12.15
N VAL A 101 12.27 -5.61 11.20
CA VAL A 101 13.70 -5.73 10.88
C VAL A 101 14.44 -4.43 11.11
N VAL A 102 14.03 -3.33 10.46
CA VAL A 102 14.71 -2.03 10.56
C VAL A 102 14.62 -1.47 11.98
N HIS A 103 13.40 -1.36 12.50
CA HIS A 103 13.12 -0.76 13.80
C HIS A 103 12.98 -1.78 14.94
N ARG A 104 13.51 -3.00 14.77
CA ARG A 104 13.32 -4.09 15.75
C ARG A 104 13.86 -3.80 17.15
N LYS A 105 14.87 -2.92 17.24
CA LYS A 105 15.53 -2.50 18.49
C LYS A 105 15.03 -1.16 19.00
N ASP A 106 14.21 -0.45 18.22
CA ASP A 106 13.66 0.83 18.62
C ASP A 106 12.48 0.62 19.59
N SER A 107 12.12 1.68 20.33
CA SER A 107 10.96 1.64 21.22
C SER A 107 9.66 1.50 20.43
N LEU A 108 8.58 1.05 21.09
CA LEU A 108 7.31 0.83 20.41
C LEU A 108 6.75 2.11 19.80
N GLU A 109 6.99 3.26 20.43
CA GLU A 109 6.56 4.59 19.98
C GLU A 109 7.28 5.05 18.70
N VAL A 110 8.45 4.50 18.38
CA VAL A 110 9.19 4.84 17.15
C VAL A 110 8.72 4.00 15.97
N ARG A 111 8.31 2.75 16.24
CA ARG A 111 7.96 1.77 15.20
C ARG A 111 6.46 1.54 15.05
N ASP A 112 5.61 2.23 15.80
CA ASP A 112 4.15 2.10 15.69
C ASP A 112 3.64 2.49 14.29
N VAL A 113 4.25 3.47 13.63
CA VAL A 113 3.86 3.93 12.28
C VAL A 113 3.93 2.82 11.24
N PRO A 114 5.09 2.15 10.99
CA PRO A 114 5.14 1.04 10.03
C PRO A 114 4.19 -0.12 10.43
N TYR A 115 3.99 -0.37 11.73
CA TYR A 115 3.00 -1.35 12.20
C TYR A 115 1.58 -0.99 11.78
N MET A 116 1.16 0.26 12.01
CA MET A 116 -0.19 0.73 11.67
C MET A 116 -0.44 0.72 10.17
N TYR A 117 0.58 1.05 9.35
CA TYR A 117 0.49 0.87 7.91
C TYR A 117 0.34 -0.60 7.52
N THR A 118 1.16 -1.50 8.07
CA THR A 118 1.05 -2.94 7.79
C THR A 118 -0.34 -3.47 8.16
N LEU A 119 -0.86 -3.13 9.34
CA LEU A 119 -2.19 -3.55 9.80
C LEU A 119 -3.29 -3.03 8.86
N SER A 120 -3.23 -1.76 8.49
CA SER A 120 -4.19 -1.12 7.59
C SER A 120 -4.18 -1.73 6.19
N LEU A 121 -2.99 -2.04 5.66
CA LEU A 121 -2.83 -2.67 4.36
C LEU A 121 -3.27 -4.14 4.37
N LEU A 122 -3.06 -4.87 5.47
CA LEU A 122 -3.61 -6.22 5.65
C LEU A 122 -5.13 -6.22 5.68
N LEU A 123 -5.76 -5.21 6.30
CA LEU A 123 -7.20 -5.02 6.25
C LEU A 123 -7.67 -4.80 4.80
N ILE A 124 -6.99 -3.96 4.03
CA ILE A 124 -7.29 -3.74 2.60
C ILE A 124 -7.07 -5.01 1.79
N LEU A 125 -6.03 -5.80 2.07
CA LEU A 125 -5.78 -7.09 1.40
C LEU A 125 -6.96 -8.05 1.62
N ALA A 126 -7.46 -8.15 2.85
CA ALA A 126 -8.58 -9.02 3.19
C ALA A 126 -9.89 -8.55 2.54
N LEU A 127 -10.24 -7.28 2.74
CA LEU A 127 -11.52 -6.72 2.28
C LEU A 127 -11.55 -6.49 0.76
N GLY A 128 -10.41 -6.18 0.14
CA GLY A 128 -10.29 -5.80 -1.26
C GLY A 128 -10.63 -4.32 -1.50
N ALA A 129 -11.11 -4.04 -2.72
CA ALA A 129 -11.30 -2.67 -3.21
C ALA A 129 -12.65 -2.03 -2.80
N GLY A 130 -13.64 -2.83 -2.39
CA GLY A 130 -15.03 -2.40 -2.27
C GLY A 130 -15.68 -2.02 -3.60
N LYS A 131 -17.00 -1.78 -3.55
CA LYS A 131 -17.83 -1.45 -4.71
C LYS A 131 -17.42 -0.16 -5.41
N TYR A 132 -16.93 0.83 -4.67
CA TYR A 132 -16.45 2.10 -5.23
C TYR A 132 -14.98 1.98 -5.63
N SER A 133 -14.71 1.18 -6.64
CA SER A 133 -13.38 0.93 -7.19
C SER A 133 -13.43 0.70 -8.69
N LEU A 134 -12.33 0.97 -9.38
CA LEU A 134 -12.22 0.59 -10.80
C LEU A 134 -12.20 -0.93 -10.99
N ASP A 135 -11.70 -1.70 -10.02
CA ASP A 135 -11.82 -3.16 -9.98
C ASP A 135 -13.27 -3.62 -10.14
N TYR A 136 -14.20 -3.02 -9.39
CA TYR A 136 -15.63 -3.33 -9.50
C TYR A 136 -16.18 -3.01 -10.90
N TYR A 137 -15.84 -1.85 -11.47
CA TYR A 137 -16.33 -1.47 -12.81
C TYR A 137 -15.76 -2.35 -13.91
N LEU A 138 -14.46 -2.67 -13.86
CA LEU A 138 -13.80 -3.55 -14.83
C LEU A 138 -14.45 -4.94 -14.85
N LEU A 139 -14.80 -5.48 -13.68
CA LEU A 139 -15.44 -6.78 -13.58
C LEU A 139 -16.90 -6.80 -14.05
N ASN A 140 -17.60 -5.67 -14.06
CA ASN A 140 -18.98 -5.57 -14.55
C ASN A 140 -19.07 -5.20 -16.04
N LEU A 141 -17.97 -4.72 -16.62
CA LEU A 141 -17.87 -4.42 -18.06
C LEU A 141 -17.49 -5.65 -18.90
N LEU A 142 -16.94 -6.69 -18.26
CA LEU A 142 -16.46 -7.94 -18.84
C LEU A 142 -17.40 -9.12 -18.55
#